data_AF-A0A536HKC7-F1
#
_entry.id   AF-A0A536HKC7-F1
#
_cell.length_a   1.000
_cell.length_b   1.000
_cell.length_c   1.000
_cell.angle_alpha   90.00
_cell.angle_beta   90.00
_cell.angle_gamma   90.00
#
_symmetry.space_group_name_H-M   'P 1'
#
loop_
_entity.id
_entity.type
_entity.pdbx_description
1 polymer ?
#
loop_
_entity_poly.entity_id
_entity_poly.type
_entity_poly.pdbx_seq_one_letter_code
_entity_poly.pdbx_strand_id
1 'polypeptide(L)'
;MRADFWKFWTGETISNFGSSITQFALPLLVFKLTGSAVSLGLGFAMFGLPHLLFGLLIGAWAERLDRRRLMIVVDLLSAAVLVSVPLAAVAGLLSVWW
;
A
#
# COMPACT_ATOMS: atom_id res chain seq x y z
N MET A 1 -0.28 -3.84 28.40
CA MET A 1 -0.89 -5.06 27.80
C MET A 1 -2.27 -4.82 27.17
N ARG A 2 -3.34 -4.46 27.92
CA ARG A 2 -4.65 -4.14 27.29
C ARG A 2 -4.63 -2.87 26.43
N ALA A 3 -4.00 -1.79 26.90
CA ALA A 3 -3.93 -0.53 26.16
C ALA A 3 -3.08 -0.63 24.87
N ASP A 4 -1.96 -1.35 24.91
CA ASP A 4 -1.09 -1.55 23.74
C ASP A 4 -1.79 -2.40 22.67
N PHE A 5 -2.53 -3.42 23.09
CA PHE A 5 -3.37 -4.22 22.19
C PHE A 5 -4.42 -3.37 21.48
N TRP A 6 -5.17 -2.53 22.21
CA TRP A 6 -6.18 -1.66 21.59
C TRP A 6 -5.56 -0.62 20.65
N LYS A 7 -4.40 -0.05 20.98
CA LYS A 7 -3.66 0.85 20.09
C LYS A 7 -3.25 0.14 18.79
N PHE A 8 -2.72 -1.07 18.90
CA PHE A 8 -2.37 -1.87 17.74
C PHE A 8 -3.60 -2.23 16.90
N TRP A 9 -4.63 -2.77 17.54
CA TRP A 9 -5.84 -3.24 16.87
C TRP A 9 -6.58 -2.13 16.12
N THR A 10 -6.67 -0.94 16.72
CA THR A 10 -7.29 0.22 16.06
C THR A 10 -6.46 0.71 14.87
N GLY A 11 -5.14 0.83 15.03
CA GLY A 11 -4.24 1.22 13.94
C GLY A 11 -4.26 0.24 12.78
N GLU A 12 -4.21 -1.06 13.09
CA GLU A 12 -4.27 -2.15 12.11
C GLU A 12 -5.61 -2.18 11.37
N THR A 13 -6.73 -1.98 12.09
CA THR A 13 -8.07 -1.94 11.49
C THR A 13 -8.19 -0.79 10.51
N ILE A 14 -7.72 0.41 10.89
CA ILE A 14 -7.75 1.59 10.01
C ILE A 14 -6.87 1.36 8.78
N SER A 15 -5.67 0.80 8.97
CA SER A 15 -4.73 0.53 7.88
C SER A 15 -5.28 -0.50 6.90
N ASN A 16 -5.91 -1.57 7.37
CA ASN A 16 -6.53 -2.58 6.53
C ASN A 16 -7.75 -2.05 5.77
N PHE A 17 -8.56 -1.21 6.42
CA PHE A 17 -9.67 -0.54 5.76
C PHE A 17 -9.19 0.41 4.65
N GLY A 18 -8.20 1.26 4.95
CA GLY A 18 -7.59 2.17 3.97
C GLY A 18 -6.93 1.41 2.81
N SER A 19 -6.26 0.28 3.09
CA SER A 19 -5.66 -0.58 2.07
C SER A 19 -6.70 -1.19 1.15
N SER A 20 -7.83 -1.64 1.71
CA SER A 20 -8.95 -2.17 0.93
C SER A 20 -9.51 -1.12 -0.02
N ILE A 21 -9.71 0.12 0.45
CA ILE A 21 -10.15 1.23 -0.43
C ILE A 21 -9.11 1.51 -1.51
N THR A 22 -7.83 1.59 -1.14
CA THR A 22 -6.72 1.89 -2.05
C THR A 22 -6.61 0.85 -3.17
N GLN A 23 -6.86 -0.42 -2.86
CA GLN A 23 -6.84 -1.54 -3.80
C GLN A 23 -7.85 -1.38 -4.94
N PHE A 24 -8.98 -0.71 -4.70
CA PHE A 24 -9.95 -0.40 -5.74
C PHE A 24 -9.77 1.00 -6.33
N ALA A 25 -9.46 1.99 -5.49
CA ALA A 25 -9.37 3.38 -5.90
C ALA A 25 -8.20 3.65 -6.85
N LEU A 26 -7.02 3.07 -6.60
CA LEU A 26 -5.84 3.31 -7.44
C LEU A 26 -5.98 2.75 -8.86
N PRO A 27 -6.38 1.47 -9.08
CA PRO A 27 -6.60 0.97 -10.44
C PRO A 27 -7.69 1.74 -11.19
N LEU A 28 -8.73 2.18 -10.48
CA LEU A 28 -9.79 3.00 -11.07
C LEU A 28 -9.29 4.41 -11.45
N LEU A 29 -8.39 4.99 -10.65
CA LEU A 29 -7.72 6.24 -10.98
C LEU A 29 -6.83 6.08 -12.23
N VAL A 30 -6.08 4.98 -12.33
CA VAL A 30 -5.31 4.65 -13.54
C VAL A 30 -6.22 4.56 -14.76
N PHE A 31 -7.37 3.89 -14.64
CA PHE A 31 -8.36 3.84 -15.71
C PHE A 31 -8.89 5.22 -16.09
N LYS A 32 -9.20 6.06 -15.11
CA LYS A 32 -9.67 7.44 -15.35
C LYS A 32 -8.63 8.28 -16.09
N LEU A 33 -7.34 8.07 -15.82
CA LEU A 33 -6.24 8.79 -16.47
C LEU A 33 -5.90 8.26 -17.87
N THR A 34 -6.01 6.95 -18.09
CA THR A 34 -5.55 6.30 -19.32
C THR A 34 -6.67 5.91 -20.29
N GLY A 35 -7.90 5.73 -19.80
CA GLY A 35 -9.02 5.15 -20.54
C GLY A 35 -8.88 3.66 -20.89
N SER A 36 -7.81 2.99 -20.41
CA SER A 36 -7.44 1.63 -20.84
C SER A 36 -7.81 0.58 -19.81
N ALA A 37 -8.63 -0.40 -20.22
CA ALA A 37 -8.96 -1.56 -19.40
C ALA A 37 -7.73 -2.44 -19.10
N VAL A 38 -6.74 -2.47 -20.00
CA VAL A 38 -5.48 -3.20 -19.79
C VAL A 38 -4.68 -2.57 -18.66
N SER A 39 -4.56 -1.23 -18.66
CA SER A 39 -3.84 -0.50 -17.61
C SER A 39 -4.51 -0.63 -16.24
N LEU A 40 -5.85 -0.71 -16.20
CA LEU A 40 -6.60 -1.07 -14.99
C LEU A 40 -6.25 -2.47 -14.50
N GLY A 41 -6.26 -3.47 -15.39
CA GLY A 41 -5.93 -4.86 -15.05
C GLY A 41 -4.50 -5.00 -14.52
N LEU A 42 -3.54 -4.31 -15.14
CA LEU A 42 -2.17 -4.22 -14.66
C LEU A 42 -2.09 -3.57 -13.27
N GLY A 43 -2.87 -2.52 -13.03
CA GLY A 43 -3.00 -1.89 -11.72
C GLY A 43 -3.44 -2.87 -10.64
N PHE A 44 -4.44 -3.73 -10.92
CA PHE A 44 -4.83 -4.78 -9.98
C PHE A 44 -3.75 -5.85 -9.78
N ALA A 45 -3.06 -6.27 -10.85
CA ALA A 45 -2.01 -7.27 -10.78
C ALA A 45 -0.83 -6.82 -9.88
N MET A 46 -0.51 -5.52 -9.89
CA MET A 46 0.54 -4.93 -9.06
C MET A 46 0.31 -5.10 -7.55
N PHE A 47 -0.92 -5.29 -7.06
CA PHE A 47 -1.17 -5.55 -5.65
C PHE A 47 -0.73 -6.96 -5.22
N GLY A 48 -0.86 -7.95 -6.09
CA GLY A 48 -0.48 -9.35 -5.78
C GLY A 48 0.96 -9.69 -6.12
N LEU A 49 1.52 -9.03 -7.14
CA LEU A 49 2.82 -9.37 -7.71
C LEU A 49 3.98 -9.30 -6.70
N PRO A 50 4.11 -8.25 -5.85
CA PRO A 50 5.16 -8.22 -4.83
C PRO A 50 5.05 -9.37 -3.83
N HIS A 51 3.83 -9.75 -3.44
CA HIS A 51 3.62 -10.85 -2.49
C HIS A 51 4.04 -12.19 -3.11
N LEU A 52 3.70 -12.41 -4.39
CA LEU A 52 4.09 -13.60 -5.14
C LEU A 52 5.62 -13.73 -5.26
N LEU A 53 6.30 -12.63 -5.59
CA LEU A 53 7.74 -12.63 -5.86
C LEU A 53 8.60 -12.64 -4.59
N PHE A 54 8.16 -11.91 -3.56
CA PHE A 54 9.00 -11.61 -2.40
C PHE A 54 8.44 -12.13 -1.07
N GLY A 55 7.25 -12.74 -1.04
CA GLY A 55 6.60 -13.17 0.21
C GLY A 55 7.47 -14.09 1.06
N LEU A 56 8.12 -15.08 0.46
CA LEU A 56 9.02 -16.01 1.17
C LEU A 56 10.29 -15.32 1.67
N LEU A 57 10.92 -14.50 0.83
CA LEU A 57 12.18 -13.83 1.14
C LEU A 57 12.00 -12.78 2.24
N ILE A 58 10.96 -11.96 2.13
CA ILE A 58 10.64 -10.93 3.11
C ILE A 58 10.24 -11.58 4.44
N GLY A 59 9.47 -12.68 4.41
CA GLY A 59 9.10 -13.41 5.63
C GLY A 59 10.32 -13.91 6.41
N ALA A 60 11.23 -14.61 5.74
CA ALA A 60 12.45 -15.12 6.35
C ALA A 60 13.39 -14.01 6.86
N TRP A 61 13.40 -12.86 6.20
CA TRP A 61 14.21 -11.71 6.63
C TRP A 61 13.56 -10.96 7.80
N ALA A 62 12.24 -10.80 7.80
CA ALA A 62 11.48 -10.12 8.84
C ALA A 62 11.58 -10.82 10.21
N GLU A 63 11.77 -12.14 10.24
CA GLU A 63 11.96 -12.90 11.48
C GLU A 63 13.23 -12.49 12.25
N ARG A 64 14.23 -11.93 11.56
CA ARG A 64 15.52 -11.54 12.16
C ARG A 64 15.52 -10.12 12.71
N LEU A 65 14.48 -9.33 12.42
CA LEU A 65 14.38 -7.92 12.78
C LEU A 65 13.52 -7.73 14.02
N ASP A 66 13.72 -6.61 14.73
CA ASP A 66 12.80 -6.19 15.78
C ASP A 66 11.42 -5.91 15.16
N ARG A 67 10.48 -6.81 15.43
CA ARG A 67 9.12 -6.77 14.88
C ARG A 67 8.43 -5.43 15.10
N ARG A 68 8.61 -4.81 16.28
CA ARG A 68 7.96 -3.54 16.59
C ARG A 68 8.52 -2.41 15.74
N ARG A 69 9.84 -2.35 15.58
CA ARG A 69 10.49 -1.32 14.74
C ARG A 69 10.14 -1.52 13.26
N LEU A 70 10.13 -2.77 12.80
CA LEU A 70 9.78 -3.10 11.43
C LEU A 70 8.36 -2.64 11.09
N MET A 71 7.36 -2.94 11.94
CA MET A 71 5.98 -2.50 11.73
C MET A 71 5.88 -0.97 11.63
N ILE A 72 6.47 -0.24 12.57
CA ILE A 72 6.43 1.23 12.58
C ILE A 72 7.06 1.81 11.30
N VAL A 73 8.22 1.30 10.88
CA VAL A 73 8.90 1.79 9.68
C VAL A 73 8.09 1.50 8.42
N VAL A 74 7.53 0.30 8.29
CA VAL A 74 6.70 -0.09 7.13
C VAL A 74 5.41 0.74 7.07
N ASP A 75 4.74 0.96 8.20
CA ASP A 75 3.54 1.80 8.25
C ASP A 75 3.83 3.24 7.86
N LEU A 76 4.95 3.82 8.33
CA LEU A 76 5.37 5.17 7.95
C LEU A 76 5.73 5.28 6.47
N LEU A 77 6.44 4.30 5.93
CA LEU A 77 6.77 4.25 4.49
C LEU A 77 5.49 4.13 3.65
N SER A 78 4.57 3.25 4.05
CA SER A 78 3.27 3.08 3.39
C SER A 78 2.47 4.38 3.40
N ALA A 79 2.38 5.05 4.55
CA ALA A 79 1.72 6.35 4.67
C ALA A 79 2.36 7.41 3.75
N ALA A 80 3.70 7.47 3.71
CA ALA A 80 4.42 8.41 2.85
C ALA A 80 4.13 8.16 1.36
N VAL A 81 4.15 6.89 0.93
CA VAL A 81 3.81 6.50 -0.45
C VAL A 81 2.36 6.84 -0.77
N LEU A 82 1.42 6.52 0.12
CA LEU A 82 0.00 6.80 -0.11
C LEU A 82 -0.28 8.31 -0.22
N VAL A 83 0.35 9.13 0.63
CA VAL A 83 0.21 10.59 0.62
C VAL A 83 0.86 11.23 -0.62
N SER A 84 1.88 10.60 -1.21
CA SER A 84 2.50 11.13 -2.43
C SER A 84 1.52 11.18 -3.62
N VAL A 85 0.52 10.29 -3.68
CA VAL A 85 -0.47 10.22 -4.77
C VAL A 85 -1.33 11.49 -4.85
N PRO A 86 -2.08 11.90 -3.81
CA PRO A 86 -2.83 13.16 -3.85
C PRO A 86 -1.92 14.39 -3.97
N LEU A 87 -0.71 14.37 -3.40
CA LEU A 87 0.25 15.47 -3.59
C LEU A 87 0.65 15.62 -5.07
N ALA A 88 0.96 14.52 -5.75
CA ALA A 88 1.24 14.51 -7.18
C ALA A 88 0.02 14.95 -8.01
N ALA A 89 -1.19 14.58 -7.58
CA ALA A 89 -2.43 15.00 -8.22
C ALA A 89 -2.63 16.53 -8.15
N VAL A 90 -2.43 17.14 -6.97
CA VAL A 90 -2.55 18.60 -6.78
C VAL A 90 -1.42 19.34 -7.50
N ALA A 91 -0.21 18.76 -7.56
CA ALA A 91 0.91 19.33 -8.30
C ALA A 91 0.77 19.20 -9.84
N GLY A 92 -0.24 18.49 -10.35
CA GLY A 92 -0.40 18.23 -11.78
C GLY A 92 0.66 17.29 -12.38
N LEU A 93 1.41 16.58 -11.54
CA LEU A 93 2.47 15.65 -11.93
C LEU A 93 1.97 14.20 -12.05
N LEU A 94 0.70 13.95 -11.71
CA LEU A 94 0.12 12.62 -11.72
C LEU A 94 -0.02 12.10 -13.16
N SER A 95 0.79 11.10 -13.49
CA SER A 95 0.80 10.46 -14.80
C SER A 95 1.00 8.95 -14.65
N VAL A 96 0.57 8.22 -15.67
CA VAL A 96 0.77 6.78 -15.79
C VAL A 96 1.63 6.57 -17.03
N TRP A 97 2.87 6.11 -16.82
CA TRP A 97 3.92 6.05 -17.86
C TRP A 97 4.18 4.66 -18.45
N TRP A 98 3.55 3.62 -17.90
CA TRP A 98 3.71 2.25 -18.38
C TRP A 98 2.72 1.94 -19.51
#